data_AF-A0A654U007-F1
#
_entry.id   AF-A0A654U007-F1
#
_cell.length_a   1.000
_cell.length_b   1.000
_cell.length_c   1.000
_cell.angle_alpha   90.00
_cell.angle_beta   90.00
_cell.angle_gamma   90.00
#
_symmetry.space_group_name_H-M   'P 1'
#
loop_
_entity.id
_entity.type
_entity.pdbx_description
1 polymer ?
#
loop_
_entity_poly.entity_id
_entity_poly.type
_entity_poly.pdbx_seq_one_letter_code
_entity_poly.pdbx_strand_id
1 'polypeptide(L)'
;MTGHRFFREYPYRDAYLLREARLFRAELTIPLILLGGITNRTTMDLAMAEGFEFVAMARALLAEPDLVNRIAAEGSQVRSACTHCNQCMATIYRRTHCVVTGAP
;
A
#
# COMPACT_ATOMS: atom_id res chain seq x y z
N MET A 1 1.75 -16.22 -22.33
CA MET A 1 1.85 -17.30 -21.32
C MET A 1 3.30 -17.63 -20.90
N THR A 2 4.25 -16.70 -20.99
CA THR A 2 5.66 -16.89 -20.56
C THR A 2 6.00 -16.18 -19.24
N GLY A 3 5.15 -15.26 -18.78
CA GLY A 3 5.40 -14.43 -17.58
C GLY A 3 5.60 -15.23 -16.29
N HIS A 4 4.70 -16.16 -15.95
CA HIS A 4 4.77 -16.94 -14.71
C HIS A 4 5.92 -17.98 -14.69
N ARG A 5 6.54 -18.30 -15.84
CA ARG A 5 7.68 -19.22 -15.89
C ARG A 5 9.00 -18.54 -15.51
N PHE A 6 9.12 -17.23 -15.73
CA PHE A 6 10.33 -16.46 -15.43
C PHE A 6 10.18 -15.60 -14.18
N PHE A 7 8.98 -15.08 -13.90
CA PHE A 7 8.76 -14.21 -12.76
C PHE A 7 8.15 -14.98 -11.60
N ARG A 8 8.87 -14.97 -10.48
CA ARG A 8 8.46 -15.59 -9.23
C ARG A 8 7.28 -14.81 -8.65
N GLU A 9 6.15 -15.48 -8.54
CA GLU A 9 4.95 -14.92 -7.93
C GLU A 9 4.99 -15.18 -6.43
N TYR A 10 4.84 -14.11 -5.65
CA TYR A 10 4.71 -14.21 -4.20
C TYR A 10 3.30 -13.79 -3.82
N PRO A 11 2.62 -14.54 -2.94
CA PRO A 11 1.29 -14.16 -2.50
C PRO A 11 1.36 -12.80 -1.81
N TYR A 12 0.47 -11.90 -2.22
CA TYR A 12 0.33 -10.62 -1.57
C TYR A 12 -0.13 -10.80 -0.12
N ARG A 13 0.45 -10.01 0.77
CA ARG A 13 -0.02 -9.82 2.14
C ARG A 13 0.10 -8.34 2.48
N ASP A 14 -0.82 -7.88 3.32
CA ASP A 14 -0.75 -6.56 3.89
C ASP A 14 0.55 -6.34 4.70
N ALA A 15 1.01 -5.09 4.76
CA ALA A 15 2.22 -4.70 5.49
C ALA A 15 3.46 -5.55 5.13
N TYR A 16 3.63 -5.96 3.86
CA TYR A 16 4.63 -6.98 3.48
C TYR A 16 6.10 -6.60 3.73
N LEU A 17 6.41 -5.31 3.88
CA LEU A 17 7.74 -4.80 4.26
C LEU A 17 7.92 -4.56 5.76
N LEU A 18 6.89 -4.80 6.59
CA LEU A 18 6.95 -4.52 8.03
C LEU A 18 8.09 -5.27 8.73
N ARG A 19 8.37 -6.51 8.31
CA ARG A 19 9.44 -7.32 8.90
C ARG A 19 10.79 -6.62 8.77
N GLU A 20 11.10 -6.12 7.58
CA GLU A 20 12.33 -5.39 7.30
C GLU A 20 12.32 -4.00 7.94
N ALA A 21 11.17 -3.31 7.91
CA ALA A 21 11.02 -1.97 8.49
C ALA A 21 11.28 -1.94 10.01
N ARG A 22 10.93 -3.02 10.73
CA ARG A 22 11.24 -3.17 12.17
C ARG A 22 12.74 -3.08 12.48
N LEU A 23 13.59 -3.56 11.57
CA LEU A 23 15.05 -3.49 11.75
C LEU A 23 15.52 -2.03 11.75
N PHE A 24 14.97 -1.21 10.86
CA PHE A 24 15.27 0.22 10.84
C PHE A 24 14.68 0.94 12.05
N ARG A 25 13.46 0.57 12.45
CA ARG A 25 12.80 1.19 13.60
C ARG A 25 13.57 0.95 14.89
N ALA A 26 14.21 -0.21 15.05
CA ALA A 26 15.02 -0.55 16.22
C ALA A 26 16.29 0.30 16.37
N GLU A 27 16.90 0.72 15.26
CA GLU A 27 18.20 1.42 15.26
C GLU A 27 18.07 2.96 15.14
N LEU A 28 16.98 3.43 14.55
CA LEU A 28 16.80 4.86 14.27
C LEU A 28 15.92 5.52 15.34
N THR A 29 16.21 6.76 15.67
CA THR A 29 15.39 7.60 16.58
C THR A 29 14.64 8.70 15.86
N ILE A 30 14.93 8.92 14.57
CA ILE A 30 14.21 9.87 13.73
C ILE A 30 12.82 9.33 13.35
N PRO A 31 11.85 10.20 13.00
CA PRO A 31 10.57 9.75 12.50
C PRO A 31 10.70 8.90 11.22
N LEU A 32 9.94 7.81 11.14
CA LEU A 32 9.90 6.87 10.01
C LEU A 32 8.48 6.73 9.46
N ILE A 33 8.41 6.52 8.14
CA ILE A 33 7.17 6.28 7.41
C ILE A 33 7.14 4.82 6.96
N LEU A 34 6.14 4.04 7.37
CA LEU A 34 5.98 2.67 6.91
C LEU A 34 5.39 2.62 5.51
N LEU A 35 6.09 1.96 4.58
CA LEU A 35 5.62 1.65 3.23
C LEU A 35 5.38 0.16 3.07
N GLY A 36 4.47 -0.21 2.16
CA GLY A 36 4.37 -1.56 1.61
C GLY A 36 3.12 -2.30 2.06
N GLY A 37 2.07 -2.26 1.23
CA GLY A 37 0.82 -2.97 1.53
C GLY A 37 -0.02 -2.29 2.61
N ILE A 38 0.04 -0.96 2.71
CA ILE A 38 -0.87 -0.16 3.54
C ILE A 38 -2.05 0.28 2.66
N THR A 39 -3.21 -0.35 2.85
CA THR A 39 -4.42 -0.12 2.04
C THR A 39 -5.70 0.04 2.85
N ASN A 40 -5.64 -0.19 4.17
CA ASN A 40 -6.81 -0.21 5.04
C ASN A 40 -6.45 0.24 6.46
N ARG A 41 -7.49 0.54 7.25
CA ARG A 41 -7.34 1.02 8.63
C ARG A 41 -6.53 0.07 9.52
N THR A 42 -6.75 -1.24 9.40
CA THR A 42 -6.03 -2.23 10.22
C THR A 42 -4.52 -2.16 10.00
N THR A 43 -4.07 -2.00 8.76
CA THR A 43 -2.64 -1.83 8.45
C THR A 43 -2.07 -0.50 8.91
N MET A 44 -2.88 0.56 8.94
CA MET A 44 -2.48 1.86 9.49
C MET A 44 -2.30 1.78 10.99
N ASP A 45 -3.27 1.21 11.71
CA ASP A 45 -3.23 1.05 13.15
C ASP A 45 -2.04 0.16 13.58
N LEU A 46 -1.78 -0.91 12.82
CA LEU A 46 -0.58 -1.74 13.01
C LEU A 46 0.71 -0.92 12.88
N ALA A 47 0.83 -0.07 11.86
CA ALA A 47 2.01 0.77 11.68
C ALA A 47 2.23 1.71 12.88
N MET A 48 1.17 2.36 13.37
CA MET A 48 1.25 3.24 14.53
C MET A 48 1.66 2.47 15.80
N ALA A 49 1.09 1.27 16.00
CA ALA A 49 1.44 0.39 17.13
C ALA A 49 2.89 -0.10 17.08
N GLU A 50 3.48 -0.17 15.89
CA GLU A 50 4.88 -0.55 15.67
C GLU A 50 5.86 0.64 15.78
N GLY A 51 5.37 1.84 16.12
CA GLY A 51 6.20 3.03 16.35
C GLY A 51 6.58 3.79 15.08
N PHE A 52 5.82 3.65 14.00
CA PHE A 52 5.95 4.51 12.81
C PHE A 52 5.03 5.72 12.94
N GLU A 53 5.54 6.91 12.62
CA GLU A 53 4.79 8.17 12.75
C GLU A 53 3.81 8.38 11.60
N PHE A 54 4.10 7.80 10.43
CA PHE A 54 3.25 7.89 9.25
C PHE A 54 3.23 6.59 8.46
N VAL A 55 2.28 6.49 7.53
CA VAL A 55 2.24 5.45 6.50
C VAL A 55 2.31 6.08 5.11
N ALA A 56 2.96 5.37 4.20
CA ALA A 56 3.00 5.73 2.79
C ALA A 56 2.01 4.86 2.00
N MET A 57 1.09 5.52 1.31
CA MET A 57 0.10 4.89 0.44
C MET A 57 0.28 5.42 -0.99
N ALA A 58 0.19 4.54 -1.98
CA ALA A 58 0.31 4.91 -3.39
C ALA A 58 -0.82 4.29 -4.22
N ARG A 59 -0.72 3.01 -4.55
CA ARG A 59 -1.67 2.32 -5.45
C ARG A 59 -3.12 2.34 -4.94
N ALA A 60 -3.33 2.36 -3.63
CA ALA A 60 -4.65 2.49 -3.02
C ALA A 60 -5.26 3.88 -3.26
N LEU A 61 -4.47 4.95 -3.10
CA LEU A 61 -4.90 6.32 -3.36
C LEU A 61 -5.08 6.61 -4.87
N LEU A 62 -4.26 5.97 -5.70
CA LEU A 62 -4.43 5.99 -7.16
C LEU A 62 -5.77 5.36 -7.57
N ALA A 63 -6.15 4.26 -6.94
CA ALA A 63 -7.43 3.61 -7.22
C ALA A 63 -8.62 4.42 -6.70
N GLU A 64 -8.47 5.03 -5.52
CA GLU A 64 -9.51 5.75 -4.76
C GLU A 64 -8.91 7.01 -4.09
N PRO A 65 -8.95 8.18 -4.76
CA PRO A 65 -8.35 9.41 -4.21
C PRO A 65 -8.97 9.88 -2.87
N ASP A 66 -10.20 9.48 -2.57
CA ASP A 66 -10.94 9.79 -1.35
C ASP A 66 -10.80 8.72 -0.24
N LEU A 67 -10.00 7.67 -0.47
CA LEU A 67 -9.90 6.51 0.44
C LEU A 67 -9.60 6.89 1.89
N VAL A 68 -8.70 7.84 2.12
CA VAL A 68 -8.34 8.28 3.49
C VAL A 68 -9.53 8.90 4.21
N ASN A 69 -10.34 9.70 3.49
CA ASN A 69 -11.52 10.33 4.06
C ASN A 69 -12.57 9.28 4.42
N ARG A 70 -12.76 8.28 3.57
CA ARG A 70 -13.66 7.15 3.84
C ARG A 70 -13.18 6.34 5.05
N ILE A 71 -11.89 6.01 5.13
CA ILE A 71 -11.30 5.33 6.29
C ILE A 71 -11.50 6.14 7.58
N ALA A 72 -11.37 7.46 7.50
CA ALA A 72 -11.62 8.33 8.66
C ALA A 72 -13.08 8.32 9.11
N ALA A 73 -14.04 8.27 8.16
CA ALA A 73 -15.47 8.29 8.45
C ALA A 73 -16.03 6.93 8.90
N GLU A 74 -15.60 5.84 8.26
CA GLU A 74 -16.21 4.50 8.39
C GLU A 74 -15.28 3.48 9.08
N GLY A 75 -14.02 3.82 9.33
CA GLY A 75 -13.08 2.99 10.09
C GLY A 75 -12.65 1.72 9.35
N SER A 76 -12.60 0.60 10.08
CA SER A 76 -12.03 -0.69 9.61
C SER A 76 -12.91 -1.46 8.63
N GLN A 77 -14.13 -0.99 8.36
CA GLN A 77 -15.02 -1.58 7.36
C GLN A 77 -14.60 -1.22 5.93
N VAL A 78 -13.88 -0.12 5.76
CA VAL A 78 -13.42 0.33 4.44
C VAL A 78 -12.35 -0.59 3.89
N ARG A 79 -12.58 -1.09 2.67
CA ARG A 79 -11.64 -1.89 1.90
C ARG A 79 -11.29 -1.16 0.62
N SER A 80 -9.99 -1.12 0.31
CA SER A 80 -9.54 -0.51 -0.94
C SER A 80 -9.90 -1.37 -2.15
N ALA A 81 -10.23 -0.69 -3.26
CA ALA A 81 -10.43 -1.27 -4.58
C ALA A 81 -9.11 -1.68 -5.27
N CYS A 82 -7.94 -1.32 -4.73
CA CYS A 82 -6.66 -1.75 -5.29
C CYS A 82 -6.49 -3.26 -5.16
N THR A 83 -6.40 -3.96 -6.30
CA THR A 83 -6.23 -5.43 -6.36
C THR A 83 -4.78 -5.87 -6.42
N HIS A 84 -3.83 -4.96 -6.21
CA HIS A 84 -2.39 -5.22 -6.30
C HIS A 84 -1.90 -5.78 -7.64
N CYS A 85 -2.66 -5.63 -8.72
CA CYS A 85 -2.33 -6.15 -10.06
C CYS A 85 -1.05 -5.57 -10.69
N ASN A 86 -0.55 -4.46 -10.14
CA ASN A 86 0.65 -3.75 -10.59
C ASN A 86 0.59 -3.17 -12.02
N GLN A 87 -0.55 -3.25 -12.70
CA GLN A 87 -0.70 -2.78 -14.08
C GLN A 87 -0.66 -1.26 -14.21
N CYS A 88 -0.94 -0.51 -13.14
CA CYS A 88 -0.71 0.94 -13.09
C CYS A 88 0.76 1.30 -13.41
N MET A 89 1.72 0.43 -13.08
CA MET A 89 3.15 0.66 -13.39
C MET A 89 3.42 0.77 -14.89
N ALA A 90 2.63 0.10 -15.74
CA ALA A 90 2.78 0.20 -17.19
C ALA A 90 2.38 1.59 -17.75
N THR A 91 1.71 2.41 -16.95
CA THR A 91 1.13 3.70 -17.35
C THR A 91 1.96 4.91 -16.92
N ILE A 92 3.01 4.70 -16.11
CA ILE A 92 3.80 5.76 -15.46
C ILE A 92 4.53 6.71 -16.42
N TYR A 93 4.80 6.26 -17.66
CA TYR A 93 5.48 7.08 -18.67
C TYR A 93 4.56 8.09 -19.36
N ARG A 94 3.27 8.08 -19.02
CA ARG A 94 2.28 9.08 -19.45
C ARG A 94 1.56 9.62 -18.21
N ARG A 95 0.23 9.57 -18.23
CA ARG A 95 -0.59 9.78 -17.04
C ARG A 95 -0.80 8.44 -16.37
N THR A 96 -0.21 8.27 -15.18
CA THR A 96 -0.49 7.13 -14.32
C THR A 96 -2.00 7.04 -14.08
N HIS A 97 -2.55 5.83 -14.16
CA HIS A 97 -3.93 5.58 -13.78
C HIS A 97 -4.09 4.16 -13.24
N CYS A 98 -5.12 3.96 -12.44
CA CYS A 98 -5.59 2.66 -12.02
C CYS A 98 -6.40 2.01 -13.15
N VAL A 99 -5.94 0.87 -13.67
CA VAL A 99 -6.66 0.13 -14.72
C VAL A 99 -7.97 -0.51 -14.25
N VAL A 100 -8.17 -0.64 -12.92
CA VAL A 100 -9.36 -1.25 -12.32
C VAL A 100 -10.48 -0.22 -12.19
N THR A 101 -10.16 1.00 -11.74
CA THR A 101 -11.15 2.04 -11.46
C THR A 101 -11.19 3.15 -12.51
N GLY A 102 -10.19 3.23 -13.39
CA GLY A 102 -10.00 4.35 -14.31
C GLY A 102 -9.52 5.64 -13.64
N ALA A 103 -9.35 5.64 -12.32
CA ALA A 103 -8.91 6.80 -11.55
C ALA A 103 -7.44 7.15 -11.85
N PRO A 104 -7.08 8.45 -11.87
CA PRO A 104 -5.72 8.92 -12.15
C PRO A 104 -4.79 8.93 -10.94
#